data_AF-A0A452YQA0-F1
#
_entry.id   AF-A0A452YQA0-F1
#
_cell.length_a   1.000
_cell.length_b   1.000
_cell.length_c   1.000
_cell.angle_alpha   90.00
_cell.angle_beta   90.00
_cell.angle_gamma   90.00
#
_symmetry.space_group_name_H-M   'P 1'
#
loop_
_entity.id
_entity.type
_entity.pdbx_description
1 polymer ?
#
loop_
_entity_poly.entity_id
_entity_poly.type
_entity_poly.pdbx_seq_one_letter_code
_entity_poly.pdbx_strand_id
1 'polypeptide(L)'
;ADPANASVITQCGGIPLVVQCLSSPVKNTVNYALGALYYLCNPSTKNEILKPDVHRIIRDYSAAGAVNSSFSNLANAFLDKHVNS
;
A
#
# COMPACT_ATOMS: atom_id res chain seq x y z
N ALA A 1 -11.94 7.81 2.87
CA ALA A 1 -12.12 7.67 1.42
C ALA A 1 -13.50 7.11 1.16
N ASP A 2 -14.17 7.57 0.10
CA ASP A 2 -15.47 7.04 -0.31
C ASP A 2 -15.33 5.58 -0.79
N PRO A 3 -16.07 4.60 -0.21
CA PRO A 3 -16.06 3.22 -0.68
C PRO A 3 -16.38 3.06 -2.17
N ALA A 4 -17.18 3.96 -2.76
CA ALA A 4 -17.49 3.94 -4.19
C ALA A 4 -16.24 4.17 -5.04
N ASN A 5 -15.37 5.12 -4.63
CA ASN A 5 -14.13 5.41 -5.35
C ASN A 5 -13.17 4.22 -5.30
N ALA A 6 -13.04 3.56 -4.15
CA ALA A 6 -12.20 2.37 -4.01
C ALA A 6 -12.72 1.19 -4.88
N SER A 7 -14.04 1.05 -4.97
CA SER A 7 -14.68 0.05 -5.84
C SER A 7 -14.38 0.31 -7.32
N VAL A 8 -14.56 1.55 -7.79
CA VAL A 8 -14.26 1.92 -9.18
C VAL A 8 -12.79 1.67 -9.53
N ILE A 9 -11.86 2.08 -8.66
CA ILE A 9 -10.42 1.84 -8.86
C ILE A 9 -10.13 0.34 -9.00
N THR A 10 -10.74 -0.48 -8.14
CA THR A 10 -10.56 -1.94 -8.16
C THR A 10 -11.10 -2.54 -9.46
N GLN A 11 -12.32 -2.16 -9.86
CA GLN A 11 -12.97 -2.65 -11.09
C GLN A 11 -12.19 -2.29 -12.36
N CYS A 12 -11.51 -1.14 -12.36
CA CYS A 12 -10.66 -0.70 -13.47
C CYS A 12 -9.25 -1.33 -13.45
N GLY A 13 -8.95 -2.27 -12.56
CA GLY A 13 -7.63 -2.89 -12.48
C GLY A 13 -6.54 -1.95 -11.94
N GLY A 14 -6.91 -1.00 -11.09
CA GLY A 14 -5.97 -0.02 -10.54
C GLY A 14 -4.98 -0.57 -9.51
N ILE A 15 -5.33 -1.65 -8.80
CA ILE A 15 -4.49 -2.21 -7.73
C ILE A 15 -3.10 -2.65 -8.25
N PRO A 16 -2.98 -3.46 -9.32
CA PRO A 16 -1.67 -3.84 -9.86
C PRO A 16 -0.81 -2.64 -10.25
N LEU A 17 -1.41 -1.57 -10.80
CA LEU A 17 -0.69 -0.36 -11.19
C LEU A 17 -0.19 0.42 -9.96
N VAL A 18 -1.00 0.52 -8.90
CA VAL A 18 -0.58 1.13 -7.63
C VAL A 18 0.53 0.32 -6.97
N VAL A 19 0.47 -1.02 -7.03
CA VAL A 19 1.54 -1.88 -6.52
C VAL A 19 2.84 -1.66 -7.28
N GLN A 20 2.82 -1.54 -8.61
CA GLN A 20 4.02 -1.23 -9.41
C GLN A 20 4.68 0.10 -9.01
N CYS A 21 3.89 1.09 -8.59
CA CYS A 21 4.41 2.37 -8.10
C CYS A 21 5.27 2.24 -6.84
N LEU A 22 5.18 1.14 -6.08
CA LEU A 22 6.08 0.87 -4.95
C LEU A 22 7.54 0.65 -5.37
N SER A 23 7.80 0.32 -6.63
CA SER A 23 9.16 0.15 -7.16
C SER A 23 9.71 1.43 -7.82
N SER A 24 8.97 2.54 -7.78
CA SER A 24 9.38 3.79 -8.41
C SER A 24 10.63 4.37 -7.75
N PRO A 25 11.59 4.92 -8.51
CA PRO A 25 12.71 5.67 -7.94
C PRO A 25 12.28 7.03 -7.37
N VAL A 26 11.06 7.49 -7.70
CA VAL A 26 10.55 8.78 -7.25
C VAL A 26 9.90 8.62 -5.87
N LYS A 27 10.51 9.23 -4.86
CA LYS A 27 10.06 9.12 -3.46
C LYS A 27 8.57 9.41 -3.27
N ASN A 28 8.05 10.46 -3.91
CA ASN A 28 6.65 10.85 -3.78
C ASN A 28 5.70 9.79 -4.37
N THR A 29 6.08 9.14 -5.48
CA THR A 29 5.30 8.07 -6.10
C THR A 29 5.14 6.89 -5.15
N VAL A 30 6.21 6.47 -4.48
CA VAL A 30 6.16 5.39 -3.48
C VAL A 30 5.29 5.79 -2.28
N ASN A 31 5.43 7.03 -1.79
CA ASN A 31 4.60 7.57 -0.69
C ASN A 31 3.11 7.53 -1.03
N TYR A 32 2.74 8.00 -2.23
CA TYR A 32 1.34 7.96 -2.67
C TYR A 32 0.84 6.55 -2.92
N ALA A 33 1.68 5.63 -3.38
CA ALA A 33 1.33 4.23 -3.51
C ALA A 33 1.02 3.59 -2.15
N LEU A 34 1.89 3.78 -1.14
CA LEU A 34 1.63 3.31 0.23
C LEU A 34 0.33 3.89 0.81
N GLY A 35 0.11 5.20 0.63
CA GLY A 35 -1.12 5.86 1.06
C GLY A 35 -2.37 5.34 0.32
N ALA A 36 -2.28 5.11 -0.99
CA ALA A 36 -3.38 4.55 -1.77
C ALA A 36 -3.71 3.13 -1.29
N LEU A 37 -2.73 2.26 -1.11
CA LEU A 37 -2.94 0.90 -0.60
C LEU A 37 -3.56 0.91 0.80
N TYR A 38 -3.19 1.85 1.68
CA TYR A 38 -3.81 2.02 3.00
C TYR A 38 -5.33 2.22 2.94
N TYR A 39 -5.83 2.95 1.94
CA TYR A 39 -7.26 3.20 1.76
C TYR A 39 -7.95 2.16 0.87
N LEU A 40 -7.24 1.58 -0.10
CA LEU A 40 -7.79 0.58 -1.02
C LEU A 40 -7.90 -0.80 -0.38
N CYS A 41 -7.03 -1.13 0.59
CA CYS A 41 -7.09 -2.40 1.29
C CYS A 41 -8.35 -2.48 2.17
N ASN A 42 -9.18 -3.48 1.87
CA ASN A 42 -10.42 -3.80 2.56
C ASN A 42 -10.73 -5.30 2.33
N PRO A 43 -11.76 -5.89 2.96
CA PRO A 43 -12.02 -7.33 2.83
C PRO A 43 -12.12 -7.87 1.40
N SER A 44 -12.62 -7.11 0.43
CA SER A 44 -12.73 -7.57 -0.97
C SER A 44 -11.43 -7.47 -1.76
N THR A 45 -10.52 -6.57 -1.38
CA THR A 45 -9.24 -6.32 -2.08
C THR A 45 -8.04 -6.91 -1.37
N LYS A 46 -8.19 -7.35 -0.11
CA LYS A 46 -7.11 -7.80 0.78
C LYS A 46 -6.26 -8.90 0.14
N ASN A 47 -6.88 -9.89 -0.50
CA ASN A 47 -6.16 -11.01 -1.13
C ASN A 47 -5.29 -10.57 -2.33
N GLU A 48 -5.69 -9.51 -3.03
CA GLU A 48 -4.92 -8.98 -4.14
C GLU A 48 -3.78 -8.08 -3.65
N ILE A 49 -4.06 -7.23 -2.65
CA ILE A 49 -3.09 -6.28 -2.08
C ILE A 49 -2.05 -6.96 -1.19
N LEU A 50 -2.43 -8.00 -0.43
CA LEU A 50 -1.52 -8.74 0.47
C LEU A 50 -0.94 -10.00 -0.17
N LYS A 51 -0.75 -10.01 -1.50
CA LYS A 51 0.08 -11.03 -2.14
C LYS A 51 1.47 -11.06 -1.47
N PRO A 52 2.14 -12.22 -1.38
CA PRO A 52 3.39 -12.36 -0.65
C PRO A 52 4.45 -11.31 -1.00
N ASP A 53 4.59 -10.98 -2.28
CA ASP A 53 5.56 -9.98 -2.73
C ASP A 53 5.25 -8.57 -2.23
N VAL A 54 3.98 -8.17 -2.27
CA VAL A 54 3.55 -6.83 -1.81
C VAL A 54 3.68 -6.73 -0.29
N HIS A 55 3.28 -7.79 0.44
CA HIS A 55 3.46 -7.84 1.88
C HIS A 55 4.94 -7.72 2.28
N ARG A 56 5.85 -8.40 1.58
CA ARG A 56 7.29 -8.27 1.80
C ARG A 56 7.77 -6.84 1.58
N ILE A 57 7.41 -6.21 0.46
CA ILE A 57 7.79 -4.82 0.16
C ILE A 57 7.33 -3.85 1.25
N ILE A 58 6.09 -4.01 1.74
CA ILE A 58 5.56 -3.15 2.81
C ILE A 58 6.34 -3.35 4.12
N ARG A 59 6.69 -4.60 4.46
CA ARG A 59 7.54 -4.90 5.63
C ARG A 59 8.93 -4.26 5.46
N ASP A 60 9.54 -4.35 4.29
CA ASP A 60 10.84 -3.74 4.01
C ASP A 60 10.77 -2.20 4.19
N TYR A 61 9.70 -1.56 3.70
CA TYR A 61 9.47 -0.13 3.94
C TYR A 61 9.26 0.22 5.41
N SER A 62 8.55 -0.62 6.18
CA SER A 62 8.39 -0.42 7.63
C SER A 62 9.71 -0.52 8.40
N ALA A 63 10.65 -1.34 7.92
CA ALA A 63 11.96 -1.52 8.53
C ALA A 63 12.96 -0.41 8.12
N ALA A 64 12.69 0.34 7.05
CA ALA A 64 13.57 1.38 6.51
C ALA A 64 13.56 2.71 7.30
N GLY A 65 13.06 2.73 8.54
CA GLY A 65 12.77 3.94 9.32
C GLY A 65 13.94 4.92 9.51
N ALA A 66 15.19 4.43 9.55
CA ALA A 66 16.38 5.27 9.65
C ALA A 66 16.73 5.99 8.33
N VAL A 67 16.28 5.48 7.19
CA VAL A 67 16.61 5.97 5.84
C VAL A 67 15.46 6.82 5.28
N ASN A 68 14.21 6.44 5.56
CA ASN A 68 13.04 7.17 5.09
C ASN A 68 11.86 7.02 6.05
N SER A 69 11.80 7.92 7.03
CA SER A 69 10.75 7.97 8.06
C SER A 69 9.34 8.05 7.47
N SER A 70 9.15 8.74 6.33
CA SER A 70 7.84 8.84 5.67
C SER A 70 7.32 7.49 5.18
N PHE A 71 8.19 6.68 4.54
CA PHE A 71 7.82 5.35 4.07
C PHE A 71 7.52 4.43 5.24
N SER A 72 8.42 4.44 6.23
CA SER A 72 8.27 3.65 7.44
C SER A 72 6.97 3.94 8.16
N ASN A 73 6.61 5.21 8.34
CA ASN A 73 5.38 5.58 9.04
C ASN A 73 4.12 5.10 8.31
N LEU A 74 4.04 5.29 6.99
CA LEU A 74 2.88 4.83 6.20
C LEU A 74 2.81 3.30 6.12
N ALA A 75 3.95 2.63 5.98
CA ALA A 75 4.01 1.17 5.95
C ALA A 75 3.59 0.57 7.30
N ASN A 76 4.08 1.12 8.42
CA ASN A 76 3.62 0.70 9.75
C ASN A 76 2.12 0.93 9.93
N ALA A 77 1.61 2.11 9.56
CA ALA A 77 0.18 2.40 9.64
C ALA A 77 -0.68 1.43 8.80
N PHE A 78 -0.19 1.04 7.62
CA PHE A 78 -0.83 0.02 6.79
C PHE A 78 -0.86 -1.34 7.49
N LEU A 79 0.29 -1.79 8.00
CA LEU A 79 0.42 -3.10 8.65
C LEU A 79 -0.45 -3.17 9.90
N ASP A 80 -0.45 -2.12 10.72
CA ASP A 80 -1.26 -2.07 11.94
C ASP A 80 -2.74 -2.20 11.62
N LYS A 81 -3.23 -1.49 10.60
CA LYS A 81 -4.64 -1.52 10.22
C LYS A 81 -5.08 -2.83 9.56
N HIS A 82 -4.25 -3.43 8.71
CA HIS A 82 -4.69 -4.48 7.79
C HIS A 82 -4.08 -5.86 8.05
N VAL A 83 -3.02 -5.95 8.86
CA VAL A 83 -2.27 -7.18 9.10
C VAL A 83 -2.19 -7.54 10.58
N ASN A 84 -1.87 -6.58 11.45
CA ASN A 84 -1.65 -6.81 12.87
C ASN A 84 -2.94 -6.67 13.72
N SER A 85 -4.01 -6.10 13.15
CA SER A 85 -5.35 -5.97 13.78
C SER A 85 -6.21 -7.22 13.59
#